data_AF-A0A524HZC9-F1
#
_entry.id   AF-A0A524HZC9-F1
#
_cell.length_a   1.000
_cell.length_b   1.000
_cell.length_c   1.000
_cell.angle_alpha   90.00
_cell.angle_beta   90.00
_cell.angle_gamma   90.00
#
_symmetry.space_group_name_H-M   'P 1'
#
loop_
_entity.id
_entity.type
_entity.pdbx_description
1 polymer ?
#
loop_
_entity_poly.entity_id
_entity_poly.type
_entity_poly.pdbx_seq_one_letter_code
_entity_poly.pdbx_strand_id
1 'polypeptide(L)'
;MGRKIFLSALTVFLLWAGSSAISSSAQDKTPPITQVNAQVLGPQRLGPLPPVIAPPGNPPSSLKIHLGKELYFDARLSADGTVSCATCHNPALGWSDEGPTSKGIRGQFGGRRAPPVSNAAYSPLQFWDGRSPSLEDQAKGPIQNPIEMGNTHQAMIQTVD
;
A
#
# COMPACT_ATOMS: atom_id res chain seq x y z
N MET A 1 -38.40 11.65 -74.98
CA MET A 1 -39.47 10.75 -75.45
C MET A 1 -39.54 9.59 -74.47
N GLY A 2 -40.62 9.51 -73.66
CA GLY A 2 -41.00 8.39 -72.78
C GLY A 2 -40.15 8.17 -71.50
N ARG A 3 -40.69 8.00 -70.29
CA ARG A 3 -42.06 8.01 -69.75
C ARG A 3 -41.91 8.26 -68.23
N LYS A 4 -42.68 9.18 -67.67
CA LYS A 4 -42.85 9.39 -66.21
C LYS A 4 -44.04 8.56 -65.74
N ILE A 5 -43.90 7.76 -64.68
CA ILE A 5 -44.99 7.20 -63.84
C ILE A 5 -44.41 7.00 -62.43
N PHE A 6 -44.57 7.95 -61.51
CA PHE A 6 -45.61 8.11 -60.47
C PHE A 6 -45.30 7.42 -59.13
N LEU A 7 -45.52 8.21 -58.08
CA LEU A 7 -45.31 7.98 -56.65
C LEU A 7 -45.99 6.70 -56.15
N SER A 8 -45.38 6.07 -55.14
CA SER A 8 -46.14 5.59 -53.99
C SER A 8 -45.27 5.62 -52.74
N ALA A 9 -45.78 6.31 -51.73
CA ALA A 9 -45.22 6.35 -50.39
C ALA A 9 -45.49 5.02 -49.68
N LEU A 10 -44.48 4.46 -49.00
CA LEU A 10 -44.74 3.66 -47.81
C LEU A 10 -43.51 3.70 -46.88
N THR A 11 -43.66 4.51 -45.84
CA THR A 11 -43.00 4.36 -44.54
C THR A 11 -43.02 2.91 -44.07
N VAL A 12 -41.86 2.32 -43.80
CA VAL A 12 -41.70 1.36 -42.71
C VAL A 12 -40.35 1.63 -42.03
N PHE A 13 -40.46 2.10 -40.79
CA PHE A 13 -39.39 2.23 -39.80
C PHE A 13 -38.51 0.97 -39.78
N LEU A 14 -37.24 1.09 -40.18
CA LEU A 14 -36.23 0.11 -39.84
C LEU A 14 -35.90 0.30 -38.36
N LEU A 15 -36.52 -0.57 -37.56
CA LEU A 15 -36.34 -0.76 -36.13
C LEU A 15 -34.84 -0.80 -35.78
N TRP A 16 -34.38 0.27 -35.14
CA TRP A 16 -33.18 0.28 -34.31
C TRP A 16 -33.44 -0.64 -33.11
N ALA A 17 -33.30 -1.94 -33.31
CA ALA A 17 -33.19 -2.91 -32.22
C ALA A 17 -31.77 -2.81 -31.65
N GLY A 18 -31.48 -1.67 -31.01
CA GLY A 18 -30.36 -1.55 -30.10
C GLY A 18 -30.61 -2.52 -28.94
N SER A 19 -30.09 -3.74 -29.06
CA SER A 19 -30.00 -4.68 -27.94
C SER A 19 -28.94 -4.15 -26.98
N SER A 20 -29.32 -3.14 -26.21
CA SER A 20 -28.68 -2.90 -24.92
C SER A 20 -29.09 -4.05 -24.02
N ALA A 21 -28.39 -5.17 -24.13
CA ALA A 21 -28.32 -6.13 -23.05
C ALA A 21 -27.56 -5.44 -21.92
N ILE A 22 -28.29 -4.63 -21.16
CA ILE A 22 -27.87 -4.20 -19.83
C ILE A 22 -27.83 -5.50 -19.03
N SER A 23 -26.67 -6.13 -18.96
CA SER A 23 -26.39 -7.17 -17.99
C SER A 23 -26.74 -6.59 -16.64
N SER A 24 -27.86 -7.04 -16.07
CA SER A 24 -28.14 -6.87 -14.65
C SER A 24 -26.95 -7.49 -13.93
N SER A 25 -26.03 -6.65 -13.47
CA SER A 25 -25.01 -7.06 -12.52
C SER A 25 -25.76 -7.73 -11.38
N ALA A 26 -25.45 -9.00 -11.13
CA ALA A 26 -25.95 -9.71 -9.97
C ALA A 26 -25.89 -8.76 -8.77
N GLN A 27 -27.06 -8.40 -8.25
CA GLN A 27 -27.20 -7.54 -7.09
C GLN A 27 -26.26 -8.09 -6.02
N ASP A 28 -25.25 -7.31 -5.67
CA ASP A 28 -24.28 -7.69 -4.66
C ASP A 28 -25.05 -7.89 -3.35
N LYS A 29 -25.30 -9.15 -2.99
CA LYS A 29 -26.04 -9.53 -1.78
C LYS A 29 -25.19 -9.35 -0.53
N THR A 30 -24.12 -8.58 -0.59
CA THR A 30 -23.27 -8.31 0.56
C THR A 30 -24.01 -7.32 1.46
N PRO A 31 -24.39 -7.72 2.69
CA PRO A 31 -25.07 -6.83 3.61
C PRO A 31 -24.15 -5.64 3.93
N PRO A 32 -24.72 -4.46 4.27
CA PRO A 32 -23.95 -3.33 4.75
C PRO A 32 -23.03 -3.77 5.90
N ILE A 33 -21.80 -3.22 5.98
CA ILE A 33 -20.84 -3.55 7.05
C ILE A 33 -21.44 -3.39 8.46
N THR A 34 -22.43 -2.52 8.59
CA THR A 34 -23.18 -2.24 9.83
C THR A 34 -24.11 -3.37 10.25
N GLN A 35 -24.39 -4.34 9.37
CA GLN A 35 -25.22 -5.51 9.60
C GLN A 35 -24.42 -6.81 9.67
N VAL A 36 -23.10 -6.74 9.53
CA VAL A 36 -22.22 -7.89 9.73
C VAL A 36 -22.05 -8.13 11.22
N ASN A 37 -22.72 -9.17 11.73
CA ASN A 37 -22.52 -9.62 13.10
C ASN A 37 -21.16 -10.35 13.19
N ALA A 38 -20.18 -9.72 13.85
CA ALA A 38 -18.84 -10.27 14.04
C ALA A 38 -18.82 -11.62 14.78
N GLN A 39 -19.86 -11.91 15.60
CA GLN A 39 -20.05 -13.22 16.23
C GLN A 39 -20.62 -14.28 15.28
N VAL A 40 -21.38 -13.90 14.24
CA VAL A 40 -21.90 -14.82 13.20
C VAL A 40 -20.82 -15.23 12.21
N LEU A 41 -19.79 -14.39 12.01
CA LEU A 41 -18.58 -14.79 11.31
C LEU A 41 -17.80 -15.88 12.06
N GLY A 42 -18.07 -16.08 13.36
CA GLY A 42 -17.23 -16.86 14.27
C GLY A 42 -15.77 -16.42 14.19
N PRO A 43 -14.84 -17.07 14.90
CA PRO A 43 -13.50 -17.13 14.37
C PRO A 43 -13.60 -18.01 13.12
N GLN A 44 -13.91 -17.43 11.95
CA GLN A 44 -13.32 -17.97 10.73
C GLN A 44 -11.85 -18.10 11.08
N ARG A 45 -11.35 -19.33 11.24
CA ARG A 45 -9.93 -19.55 11.44
C ARG A 45 -9.32 -18.92 10.19
N LEU A 46 -8.74 -17.73 10.35
CA LEU A 46 -8.26 -16.89 9.25
C LEU A 46 -7.08 -17.53 8.49
N GLY A 47 -6.86 -18.83 8.66
CA GLY A 47 -5.74 -19.59 8.16
C GLY A 47 -4.42 -19.10 8.72
N PRO A 48 -3.32 -19.80 8.42
CA PRO A 48 -2.02 -19.15 8.43
C PRO A 48 -1.99 -18.04 7.37
N LEU A 49 -1.12 -17.05 7.56
CA LEU A 49 -0.82 -16.11 6.49
C LEU A 49 -0.27 -16.88 5.28
N PRO A 50 -0.64 -16.48 4.04
CA PRO A 50 -0.08 -17.10 2.85
C PRO A 50 1.42 -16.84 2.77
N PRO A 51 2.17 -17.58 1.93
CA PRO A 51 3.55 -17.22 1.62
C PRO A 51 3.66 -15.78 1.13
N VAL A 52 4.67 -15.05 1.60
CA VAL A 52 4.94 -13.69 1.11
C VAL A 52 5.34 -13.77 -0.37
N ILE A 53 4.67 -12.99 -1.21
CA ILE A 53 5.04 -12.82 -2.62
C ILE A 53 6.03 -11.67 -2.70
N ALA A 54 7.27 -11.97 -3.07
CA ALA A 54 8.29 -10.94 -3.26
C ALA A 54 7.98 -10.06 -4.49
N PRO A 55 8.26 -8.75 -4.44
CA PRO A 55 8.15 -7.89 -5.61
C PRO A 55 9.07 -8.38 -6.74
N PRO A 56 8.60 -8.44 -8.01
CA PRO A 56 9.40 -8.97 -9.13
C PRO A 56 10.74 -8.25 -9.33
N GLY A 57 10.80 -6.95 -9.05
CA GLY A 57 12.02 -6.15 -9.14
C GLY A 57 12.94 -6.24 -7.91
N ASN A 58 12.50 -6.92 -6.85
CA ASN A 58 13.25 -7.05 -5.61
C ASN A 58 13.14 -8.47 -5.00
N PRO A 59 13.58 -9.52 -5.73
CA PRO A 59 13.59 -10.86 -5.19
C PRO A 59 14.58 -10.95 -4.01
N PRO A 60 14.24 -11.69 -2.94
CA PRO A 60 15.10 -11.87 -1.79
C PRO A 60 16.28 -12.80 -2.13
N SER A 61 17.41 -12.54 -1.50
CA SER A 61 18.56 -13.44 -1.43
C SER A 61 19.10 -13.44 0.00
N SER A 62 19.88 -14.45 0.39
CA SER A 62 20.50 -14.50 1.72
C SER A 62 21.33 -13.24 2.01
N LEU A 63 22.12 -12.78 1.03
CA LEU A 63 22.92 -11.57 1.15
C LEU A 63 22.05 -10.31 1.27
N LYS A 64 20.98 -10.17 0.48
CA LYS A 64 20.05 -9.02 0.60
C LYS A 64 19.34 -9.00 1.94
N ILE A 65 18.90 -10.16 2.44
CA ILE A 65 18.23 -10.27 3.74
C ILE A 65 19.20 -9.88 4.85
N HIS A 66 20.44 -10.37 4.79
CA HIS A 66 21.47 -10.02 5.77
C HIS A 66 21.78 -8.52 5.75
N LEU A 67 22.05 -7.95 4.58
CA LEU A 67 22.30 -6.51 4.43
C LEU A 67 21.11 -5.68 4.92
N GLY A 68 19.88 -6.05 4.54
CA GLY A 68 18.68 -5.35 4.99
C GLY A 68 18.51 -5.39 6.51
N LYS A 69 18.89 -6.50 7.15
CA LYS A 69 18.92 -6.61 8.61
C LYS A 69 19.95 -5.64 9.21
N GLU A 70 21.18 -5.61 8.71
CA GLU A 70 22.21 -4.69 9.21
C GLU A 70 21.73 -3.23 9.10
N LEU A 71 21.24 -2.83 7.92
CA LEU A 71 20.74 -1.48 7.68
C LEU A 71 19.55 -1.12 8.58
N TYR A 72 18.67 -2.07 8.89
CA TYR A 72 17.51 -1.82 9.76
C TYR A 72 17.88 -1.30 11.15
N PHE A 73 19.04 -1.73 11.66
CA PHE A 73 19.56 -1.34 12.98
C PHE A 73 20.69 -0.30 12.89
N ASP A 74 21.06 0.15 11.69
CA ASP A 74 22.19 1.05 11.50
C ASP A 74 21.77 2.52 11.69
N ALA A 75 22.24 3.14 12.78
CA ALA A 75 21.93 4.53 13.09
C ALA A 75 22.66 5.53 12.16
N ARG A 76 23.72 5.09 11.45
CA ARG A 76 24.46 5.91 10.46
C ARG A 76 23.58 6.35 9.29
N LEU A 77 22.42 5.72 9.10
CA LEU A 77 21.43 6.17 8.12
C LEU A 77 20.88 7.57 8.43
N SER A 78 20.79 7.95 9.71
CA SER A 78 20.37 9.29 10.13
C SER A 78 21.53 10.29 10.09
N ALA A 79 21.23 11.57 9.84
CA ALA A 79 22.26 12.58 9.63
C ALA A 79 23.16 12.85 10.85
N ASP A 80 22.70 12.53 12.06
CA ASP A 80 23.48 12.68 13.31
C ASP A 80 23.89 11.33 13.93
N GLY A 81 23.61 10.21 13.26
CA GLY A 81 23.97 8.88 13.74
C GLY A 81 23.14 8.39 14.94
N THR A 82 21.98 8.98 15.25
CA THR A 82 21.19 8.65 16.46
C THR A 82 19.94 7.80 16.19
N VAL A 83 19.45 7.75 14.94
CA VAL A 83 18.19 7.08 14.59
C VAL A 83 18.42 6.02 13.51
N SER A 84 17.83 4.84 13.72
CA SER A 84 17.71 3.76 12.74
C SER A 84 16.23 3.43 12.51
N CYS A 85 15.92 2.51 11.60
CA CYS A 85 14.55 2.00 11.42
C CYS A 85 14.03 1.39 12.74
N ALA A 86 14.89 0.66 13.46
CA ALA A 86 14.58 0.01 14.72
C ALA A 86 14.29 0.98 15.87
N THR A 87 14.71 2.25 15.78
CA THR A 87 14.41 3.26 16.81
C THR A 87 12.91 3.47 16.98
N CYS A 88 12.17 3.56 15.87
CA CYS A 88 10.71 3.75 15.89
C CYS A 88 9.92 2.45 15.66
N HIS A 89 10.55 1.43 15.05
CA HIS A 89 9.95 0.13 14.78
C HIS A 89 10.60 -0.97 15.62
N ASN A 90 10.55 -0.82 16.93
CA ASN A 90 11.35 -1.61 17.86
C ASN A 90 10.84 -3.06 17.98
N PRO A 91 11.67 -4.10 17.74
CA PRO A 91 11.27 -5.50 17.86
C PRO A 91 10.72 -5.87 19.25
N ALA A 92 11.24 -5.26 20.33
CA ALA A 92 10.80 -5.50 21.70
C ALA A 92 9.39 -4.94 21.98
N LEU A 93 8.92 -4.03 21.13
CA LEU A 93 7.61 -3.37 21.23
C LEU A 93 6.66 -3.83 20.12
N GLY A 94 6.85 -5.05 19.62
CA GLY A 94 6.04 -5.60 18.53
C GLY A 94 6.29 -4.91 17.20
N TRP A 95 7.53 -4.49 16.96
CA TRP A 95 7.98 -3.81 15.73
C TRP A 95 7.35 -2.43 15.51
N SER A 96 6.98 -1.75 16.60
CA SER A 96 6.37 -0.42 16.64
C SER A 96 7.03 0.43 17.74
N ASP A 97 6.42 1.57 18.05
CA ASP A 97 6.93 2.57 18.98
C ASP A 97 6.31 2.43 20.38
N GLU A 98 6.99 2.93 21.42
CA GLU A 98 6.46 3.01 22.78
C GLU A 98 5.39 4.09 22.93
N GLY A 99 5.55 5.20 22.20
CA GLY A 99 4.78 6.41 22.39
C GLY A 99 3.56 6.57 21.47
N PRO A 100 2.70 7.58 21.74
CA PRO A 100 1.64 7.98 20.81
C PRO A 100 2.19 8.56 19.51
N THR A 101 3.43 9.07 19.53
CA THR A 101 4.18 9.52 18.37
C THR A 101 5.65 9.14 18.50
N SER A 102 6.34 9.08 17.36
CA SER A 102 7.73 8.64 17.31
C SER A 102 8.73 9.75 17.57
N LYS A 103 9.75 9.44 18.37
CA LYS A 103 10.91 10.30 18.62
C LYS A 103 11.99 10.03 17.55
N GLY A 104 12.19 10.98 16.66
CA GLY A 104 13.22 10.92 15.62
C GLY A 104 14.45 11.77 15.96
N ILE A 105 15.13 12.23 14.90
CA ILE A 105 16.44 12.88 14.96
C ILE A 105 16.46 14.11 15.87
N ARG A 106 17.55 14.32 16.60
CA ARG A 106 17.70 15.38 17.62
C ARG A 106 16.60 15.39 18.70
N GLY A 107 15.94 14.24 18.91
CA GLY A 107 14.86 14.08 19.88
C GLY A 107 13.55 14.77 19.51
N GLN A 108 13.36 15.13 18.24
CA GLN A 108 12.11 15.71 17.75
C GLN A 108 11.00 14.64 17.70
N PHE A 109 9.74 15.05 17.87
CA PHE A 109 8.60 14.15 17.77
C PHE A 109 7.83 14.38 16.47
N GLY A 110 7.50 13.29 15.78
CA GLY A 110 6.62 13.31 14.61
C GLY A 110 5.15 13.49 14.99
N GLY A 111 4.29 13.57 13.96
CA GLY A 111 2.84 13.75 14.15
C GLY A 111 2.05 12.44 14.33
N ARG A 112 2.69 11.28 14.19
CA ARG A 112 2.05 9.96 14.29
C ARG A 112 2.99 8.93 14.91
N ARG A 113 2.41 7.86 15.44
CA ARG A 113 3.13 6.64 15.84
C ARG A 113 3.64 5.91 14.61
N ALA A 114 4.81 5.30 14.68
CA ALA A 114 5.28 4.38 13.65
C ALA A 114 4.35 3.14 13.56
N PRO A 115 3.80 2.81 12.36
CA PRO A 115 3.01 1.59 12.20
C PRO A 115 3.90 0.35 12.43
N PRO A 116 3.36 -0.77 12.95
CA PRO A 116 4.15 -1.98 13.12
C PRO A 116 4.65 -2.52 11.75
N VAL A 117 5.93 -2.91 11.65
CA VAL A 117 6.44 -3.52 10.39
C VAL A 117 6.18 -5.02 10.31
N SER A 118 5.77 -5.66 11.41
CA SER A 118 5.35 -7.06 11.40
C SER A 118 4.20 -7.24 10.41
N ASN A 119 4.35 -8.19 9.48
CA ASN A 119 3.36 -8.50 8.43
C ASN A 119 3.09 -7.35 7.42
N ALA A 120 3.88 -6.27 7.41
CA ALA A 120 3.68 -5.16 6.47
C ALA A 120 3.79 -5.57 4.99
N ALA A 121 4.49 -6.68 4.70
CA ALA A 121 4.59 -7.27 3.36
C ALA A 121 3.24 -7.78 2.81
N TYR A 122 2.22 -7.96 3.66
CA TYR A 122 0.87 -8.34 3.24
C TYR A 122 -0.04 -7.13 3.00
N SER A 123 0.41 -5.92 3.35
CA SER A 123 -0.39 -4.71 3.17
C SER A 123 -0.27 -4.20 1.73
N PRO A 124 -1.40 -3.95 1.03
CA PRO A 124 -1.35 -3.39 -0.33
C PRO A 124 -0.99 -1.90 -0.34
N LEU A 125 -1.12 -1.22 0.79
CA LEU A 125 -0.80 0.19 0.97
C LEU A 125 0.05 0.37 2.24
N GLN A 126 0.89 1.38 2.20
CA GLN A 126 1.89 1.68 3.23
C GLN A 126 1.64 3.07 3.82
N PHE A 127 2.23 3.34 4.99
CA PHE A 127 1.84 4.42 5.92
C PHE A 127 0.40 4.34 6.44
N TRP A 128 0.13 5.05 7.54
CA TRP A 128 -1.21 5.13 8.15
C TRP A 128 -2.29 5.74 7.24
N ASP A 129 -1.90 6.59 6.30
CA ASP A 129 -2.78 7.25 5.34
C ASP A 129 -2.78 6.56 3.97
N GLY A 130 -2.10 5.43 3.83
CA GLY A 130 -2.09 4.61 2.62
C GLY A 130 -1.46 5.28 1.39
N ARG A 131 -0.74 6.40 1.56
CA ARG A 131 -0.23 7.20 0.45
C ARG A 131 0.87 6.52 -0.37
N SER A 132 1.49 5.47 0.16
CA SER A 132 2.57 4.77 -0.52
C SER A 132 2.12 3.37 -0.97
N PRO A 133 2.35 2.99 -2.23
CA PRO A 133 1.84 1.75 -2.80
C PRO A 133 2.72 0.52 -2.52
N SER A 134 3.92 0.69 -1.95
CA SER A 134 4.83 -0.44 -1.66
C SER A 134 5.83 -0.11 -0.57
N LEU A 135 6.45 -1.16 0.01
CA LEU A 135 7.49 -1.00 1.04
C LEU A 135 8.72 -0.26 0.49
N GLU A 136 9.12 -0.57 -0.75
CA GLU A 136 10.24 0.10 -1.43
C GLU A 136 10.00 1.60 -1.62
N ASP A 137 8.75 1.99 -1.88
CA ASP A 137 8.40 3.39 -2.00
C ASP A 137 8.36 4.07 -0.62
N GLN A 138 7.75 3.41 0.37
CA GLN A 138 7.65 3.92 1.75
C GLN A 138 9.03 4.21 2.36
N ALA A 139 10.01 3.32 2.15
CA ALA A 139 11.31 3.37 2.82
C ALA A 139 12.16 4.61 2.48
N LYS A 140 11.90 5.29 1.35
CA LYS A 140 12.66 6.46 0.90
C LYS A 140 12.40 7.71 1.76
N GLY A 141 11.15 7.88 2.18
CA GLY A 141 10.68 9.09 2.87
C GLY A 141 11.33 9.34 4.24
N PRO A 142 11.36 8.34 5.15
CA PRO A 142 11.92 8.48 6.50
C PRO A 142 13.35 9.01 6.54
N ILE A 143 14.21 8.54 5.64
CA ILE A 143 15.62 8.96 5.54
C ILE A 143 15.71 10.48 5.32
N GLN A 144 14.86 11.02 4.45
CA GLN A 144 14.86 12.44 4.08
C GLN A 144 14.05 13.33 5.02
N ASN A 145 13.14 12.77 5.79
CA ASN A 145 12.28 13.54 6.67
C ASN A 145 13.12 14.21 7.78
N PRO A 146 13.11 15.57 7.91
CA PRO A 146 13.94 16.31 8.86
C PRO A 146 13.62 16.05 10.34
N ILE A 147 12.48 15.42 10.61
CA ILE A 147 12.03 15.01 11.95
C ILE A 147 12.40 13.56 12.24
N GLU A 148 12.38 12.68 11.23
CA GLU A 148 12.67 11.26 11.43
C GLU A 148 14.18 10.99 11.41
N MET A 149 14.85 11.19 10.27
CA MET A 149 16.29 10.87 10.10
C MET A 149 17.12 12.02 9.52
N GLY A 150 16.49 12.98 8.86
CA GLY A 150 17.09 14.25 8.41
C GLY A 150 18.33 14.15 7.52
N ASN A 151 18.51 13.03 6.81
CA ASN A 151 19.64 12.79 5.92
C ASN A 151 19.26 12.99 4.45
N THR A 152 20.23 12.94 3.54
CA THR A 152 19.96 12.78 2.11
C THR A 152 20.36 11.37 1.69
N HIS A 153 19.73 10.83 0.64
CA HIS A 153 20.13 9.52 0.11
C HIS A 153 21.61 9.50 -0.33
N GLN A 154 22.11 10.61 -0.89
CA GLN A 154 23.50 10.71 -1.32
C GLN A 154 24.48 10.70 -0.14
N ALA A 155 24.21 11.46 0.92
CA ALA A 155 25.06 11.47 2.11
C ALA A 155 24.97 10.16 2.90
N MET A 156 23.79 9.54 2.94
CA MET A 156 23.60 8.22 3.56
C MET A 156 24.48 7.16 2.90
N ILE A 157 24.52 7.09 1.56
CA ILE A 157 25.38 6.13 0.83
C ILE A 157 26.85 6.27 1.25
N GLN A 158 27.37 7.50 1.33
CA GLN A 158 28.75 7.76 1.73
C GLN A 158 29.07 7.34 3.17
N THR A 159 28.06 7.15 4.01
CA THR A 159 28.24 6.83 5.44
C THR A 159 28.13 5.32 5.71
N VAL A 160 27.40 4.60 4.86
CA VAL A 160 27.18 3.15 5.01
C VAL A 160 28.10 2.28 4.16
N ASP A 161 28.74 2.85 3.13
CA ASP A 161 29.83 2.24 2.37
C ASP A 161 31.12 2.14 3.20
#